data_AF-A0A4Q3M8E9-F1
#
_entry.id   AF-A0A4Q3M8E9-F1
#
_cell.length_a   1.000
_cell.length_b   1.000
_cell.length_c   1.000
_cell.angle_alpha   90.00
_cell.angle_beta   90.00
_cell.angle_gamma   90.00
#
_symmetry.space_group_name_H-M   'P 1'
#
loop_
_entity.id
_entity.type
_entity.pdbx_description
1 polymer ?
#
loop_
_entity_poly.entity_id
_entity_poly.type
_entity_poly.pdbx_seq_one_letter_code
_entity_poly.pdbx_strand_id
1 'polypeptide(L)'
;AVVTKMSSAQIRTTHMTGIATDLGIEMGKMLYWNRSGTPPEAHVHSNRARLWLFASMLGMFTAGGVVGAAGFKHVGFVWVVPLAAILLALSLPPLAADFEHFSRLWRERRTQRQARKQDAKERAAQAGSR
;
A
#
# COMPACT_ATOMS: atom_id res chain seq x y z
N ALA A 1 -4.72 -3.56 -15.86
CA ALA A 1 -3.77 -4.49 -15.22
C ALA A 1 -2.31 -4.04 -15.45
N VAL A 2 -1.94 -2.87 -14.91
CA VAL A 2 -0.55 -2.34 -15.00
C VAL A 2 0.30 -2.84 -13.83
N VAL A 3 -0.33 -3.11 -12.69
CA VAL A 3 0.31 -3.61 -11.45
C VAL A 3 0.83 -5.05 -11.60
N THR A 4 0.18 -5.89 -12.41
CA THR A 4 0.55 -7.31 -12.55
C THR A 4 1.85 -7.52 -13.33
N LYS A 5 2.19 -6.65 -14.29
CA LYS A 5 3.45 -6.77 -15.05
C LYS A 5 4.68 -6.27 -14.30
N MET A 6 4.52 -5.38 -13.32
CA MET A 6 5.62 -5.02 -12.39
C MET A 6 5.84 -6.07 -11.29
N SER A 7 4.83 -6.91 -11.04
CA SER A 7 4.84 -7.87 -9.93
C SER A 7 5.80 -9.05 -10.10
N SER A 8 6.17 -9.43 -11.32
CA SER A 8 6.83 -10.71 -11.57
C SER A 8 8.38 -10.66 -11.55
N ALA A 9 9.01 -9.49 -11.38
CA ALA A 9 10.48 -9.38 -11.45
C ALA A 9 11.15 -8.37 -10.50
N GLN A 10 10.42 -7.49 -9.77
CA GLN A 10 11.04 -6.41 -8.97
C GLN A 10 10.45 -6.20 -7.57
N ILE A 11 9.41 -6.93 -7.18
CA ILE A 11 8.86 -6.86 -5.81
C ILE A 11 9.78 -7.65 -4.87
N ARG A 12 10.91 -7.03 -4.50
CA ARG A 12 11.66 -7.39 -3.29
C ARG A 12 11.73 -6.20 -2.32
N THR A 13 11.43 -4.99 -2.76
CA THR A 13 11.58 -3.76 -1.97
C THR A 13 10.28 -2.94 -1.92
N THR A 14 9.26 -3.48 -1.24
CA THR A 14 8.03 -2.75 -0.86
C THR A 14 8.18 -1.97 0.45
N HIS A 15 9.32 -2.11 1.12
CA HIS A 15 9.61 -1.46 2.39
C HIS A 15 10.75 -0.46 2.21
N MET A 16 10.73 0.64 2.98
CA MET A 16 11.84 1.59 3.04
C MET A 16 13.19 0.92 3.33
N THR A 17 13.15 -0.22 4.04
CA THR A 17 14.30 -1.11 4.29
C THR A 17 14.90 -1.72 3.02
N GLY A 18 14.07 -2.01 2.01
CA GLY A 18 14.54 -2.48 0.71
C GLY A 18 15.27 -1.39 -0.07
N ILE A 19 14.75 -0.16 -0.05
CA ILE A 19 15.43 1.02 -0.62
C ILE A 19 16.75 1.28 0.10
N ALA A 20 16.79 1.17 1.42
CA ALA A 20 18.01 1.31 2.20
C ALA A 20 19.04 0.21 1.86
N THR A 21 18.59 -1.04 1.63
CA THR A 21 19.46 -2.16 1.26
C THR A 21 20.03 -1.99 -0.16
N ASP A 22 19.19 -1.62 -1.12
CA ASP A 22 19.61 -1.35 -2.50
C ASP A 22 20.57 -0.16 -2.57
N LEU A 23 20.29 0.91 -1.79
CA LEU A 23 21.19 2.04 -1.60
C LEU A 23 22.52 1.60 -0.98
N GLY A 24 22.49 0.77 0.07
CA GLY A 24 23.68 0.24 0.71
C GLY A 24 24.57 -0.57 -0.25
N ILE A 25 23.96 -1.39 -1.10
CA ILE A 25 24.67 -2.15 -2.14
C ILE A 25 25.29 -1.21 -3.19
N GLU A 26 24.55 -0.17 -3.62
CA GLU A 26 25.04 0.78 -4.61
C GLU A 26 26.13 1.72 -4.04
N MET A 27 26.03 2.14 -2.77
CA MET A 27 27.07 2.84 -2.03
C MET A 27 28.31 1.95 -1.84
N GLY A 28 28.13 0.67 -1.50
CA GLY A 28 29.22 -0.30 -1.35
C GLY A 28 29.99 -0.52 -2.66
N LYS A 29 29.29 -0.52 -3.80
CA LYS A 29 29.89 -0.56 -5.14
C LYS A 29 30.71 0.70 -5.45
N MET A 30 30.25 1.87 -5.02
CA MET A 30 30.97 3.14 -5.21
C MET A 30 32.19 3.28 -4.29
N LEU A 31 32.13 2.67 -3.10
CA LEU A 31 33.25 2.63 -2.16
C LEU A 31 34.24 1.49 -2.47
N TYR A 32 33.91 0.60 -3.41
CA TYR A 32 34.81 -0.47 -3.85
C TYR A 32 35.97 0.13 -4.65
N TRP A 33 37.16 0.10 -4.06
CA TRP A 33 38.37 0.59 -4.71
C TRP A 33 38.75 -0.35 -5.86
N ASN A 34 38.55 0.09 -7.11
CA ASN A 34 38.96 -0.65 -8.29
C ASN A 34 40.50 -0.70 -8.32
N ARG A 35 41.07 -1.81 -7.86
CA ARG A 35 42.51 -2.03 -7.76
C ARG A 35 43.11 -2.13 -9.17
N SER A 36 44.29 -1.54 -9.40
CA SER A 36 44.87 -1.42 -10.75
C SER A 36 45.10 -2.81 -11.36
N GLY A 37 44.31 -3.17 -12.38
CA GLY A 37 44.35 -4.48 -13.04
C GLY A 37 42.97 -5.07 -13.38
N THR A 38 41.87 -4.46 -12.96
CA THR A 38 40.52 -4.92 -13.33
C THR A 38 40.17 -4.61 -14.79
N PRO A 39 39.71 -5.60 -15.59
CA PRO A 39 39.33 -5.42 -16.99
C PRO A 39 38.32 -4.28 -17.20
N PRO A 40 38.28 -3.63 -18.38
CA PRO A 40 37.30 -2.59 -18.70
C PRO A 40 35.85 -3.04 -18.48
N GLU A 41 35.57 -4.33 -18.70
CA GLU A 41 34.25 -4.96 -18.53
C GLU A 41 33.83 -5.13 -17.06
N ALA A 42 34.78 -5.05 -16.12
CA ALA A 42 34.55 -5.15 -14.68
C ALA A 42 34.44 -3.77 -13.99
N HIS A 43 34.45 -2.66 -14.74
CA HIS A 43 34.25 -1.34 -14.18
C HIS A 43 32.81 -1.16 -13.74
N VAL A 44 32.60 -1.19 -12.43
CA VAL A 44 31.30 -0.93 -11.82
C VAL A 44 31.01 0.57 -11.93
N HIS A 45 30.37 0.99 -13.02
CA HIS A 45 29.84 2.34 -13.14
C HIS A 45 28.67 2.49 -12.16
N SER A 46 28.92 3.12 -11.01
CA SER A 46 27.84 3.53 -10.11
C SER A 46 26.96 4.52 -10.86
N ASN A 47 25.66 4.24 -11.00
CA ASN A 47 24.74 5.22 -11.54
C ASN A 47 24.46 6.25 -10.44
N ARG A 48 25.27 7.31 -10.40
CA ARG A 48 25.20 8.36 -9.37
C ARG A 48 23.79 8.96 -9.27
N ALA A 49 23.02 8.99 -10.36
CA ALA A 49 21.64 9.45 -10.36
C ALA A 49 20.71 8.52 -9.56
N ARG A 50 20.89 7.21 -9.66
CA ARG A 50 20.09 6.21 -8.92
C ARG A 50 20.46 6.19 -7.44
N LEU A 51 21.75 6.30 -7.13
CA LEU A 51 22.24 6.49 -5.77
C LEU A 51 21.62 7.72 -5.11
N TRP A 52 21.62 8.86 -5.82
CA TRP A 52 21.06 10.11 -5.31
C TRP A 52 19.55 10.02 -5.10
N LEU A 53 18.83 9.31 -5.98
CA LEU A 53 17.41 9.07 -5.83
C LEU A 53 17.11 8.24 -4.57
N PHE A 54 17.82 7.14 -4.34
CA PHE A 54 17.59 6.33 -3.14
C PHE A 54 18.03 7.02 -1.85
N ALA A 55 19.15 7.75 -1.88
CA ALA A 55 19.64 8.52 -0.75
C ALA A 55 18.71 9.69 -0.40
N SER A 56 18.22 10.43 -1.39
CA SER A 56 17.25 11.53 -1.17
C SER A 56 15.92 11.01 -0.66
N MET A 57 15.44 9.86 -1.15
CA MET A 57 14.20 9.26 -0.67
C MET A 57 14.33 8.78 0.78
N LEU A 58 15.43 8.09 1.13
CA LEU A 58 15.71 7.70 2.52
C LEU A 58 15.93 8.92 3.43
N GLY A 59 16.59 9.96 2.91
CA GLY A 59 16.84 11.22 3.62
C GLY A 59 15.54 11.97 3.92
N MET A 60 14.67 12.17 2.93
CA MET A 60 13.36 12.80 3.14
C MET A 60 12.46 11.98 4.08
N PHE A 61 12.49 10.65 3.99
CA PHE A 61 11.77 9.79 4.92
C PHE A 61 12.24 9.98 6.36
N THR A 62 13.55 9.92 6.58
CA THR A 62 14.15 10.08 7.91
C THR A 62 13.91 11.49 8.45
N ALA A 63 14.09 12.52 7.62
CA ALA A 63 13.83 13.90 7.97
C ALA A 63 12.36 14.11 8.35
N GLY A 64 11.41 13.58 7.57
CA GLY A 64 9.98 13.63 7.89
C GLY A 64 9.66 12.95 9.22
N GLY A 65 10.28 11.81 9.51
CA GLY A 65 10.14 11.12 10.79
C GLY A 65 10.69 11.94 11.97
N VAL A 66 11.87 12.53 11.83
CA VAL A 66 12.48 13.41 12.86
C VAL A 66 11.63 14.66 13.07
N VAL A 67 11.17 15.32 12.01
CA VAL A 67 10.29 16.49 12.09
C VAL A 67 8.97 16.12 12.75
N GLY A 68 8.40 14.94 12.44
CA GLY A 68 7.20 14.43 13.10
C GLY A 68 7.39 14.22 14.61
N ALA A 69 8.49 13.57 15.00
CA ALA A 69 8.82 13.33 16.41
C ALA A 69 9.14 14.64 17.17
N ALA A 70 9.90 15.55 16.54
CA ALA A 70 10.21 16.85 17.10
C ALA A 70 8.95 17.73 17.21
N GLY A 71 8.07 17.71 16.21
CA GLY A 71 6.78 18.41 16.22
C GLY A 71 5.87 17.91 17.34
N PHE A 72 5.79 16.59 17.55
CA PHE A 72 5.08 16.02 18.68
C PHE A 72 5.69 16.42 20.03
N LYS A 73 7.03 16.46 20.14
CA LYS A 73 7.71 16.89 21.36
C LYS A 73 7.45 18.35 21.71
N HIS A 74 7.42 19.26 20.74
CA HIS A 74 7.31 20.71 21.00
C HIS A 74 5.87 21.23 21.02
N VAL A 75 5.00 20.69 20.16
CA VAL A 75 3.60 21.14 19.98
C VAL A 75 2.62 20.18 20.67
N GLY A 76 3.07 19.02 21.11
CA GLY A 76 2.24 18.01 21.76
C GLY A 76 1.31 17.27 20.78
N PHE A 77 0.21 16.75 21.31
CA PHE A 77 -0.74 15.92 20.57
C PHE A 77 -1.42 16.64 19.38
N VAL A 78 -1.50 17.97 19.41
CA VAL A 78 -2.11 18.78 18.34
C VAL A 78 -1.41 18.56 16.99
N TRP A 79 -0.12 18.19 16.99
CA TRP A 79 0.64 17.92 15.77
C TRP A 79 0.10 16.75 14.93
N VAL A 80 -0.64 15.83 15.56
CA VAL A 80 -1.22 14.65 14.87
C VAL A 80 -2.53 15.01 14.17
N VAL A 81 -3.22 16.08 14.60
CA VAL A 81 -4.55 16.45 14.11
C VAL A 81 -4.59 16.74 12.60
N PRO A 82 -3.65 17.50 12.01
CA PRO A 82 -3.64 17.74 10.57
C PRO A 82 -3.46 16.45 9.76
N LEU A 83 -2.54 15.58 10.21
CA LEU A 83 -2.29 14.29 9.57
C LEU A 83 -3.52 13.38 9.66
N ALA A 84 -4.15 13.30 10.83
CA ALA A 84 -5.38 12.54 11.03
C ALA A 84 -6.53 13.08 10.17
N ALA A 85 -6.67 14.40 10.03
CA ALA A 85 -7.69 15.01 9.19
C ALA A 85 -7.51 14.66 7.71
N ILE A 86 -6.27 14.66 7.20
CA ILE A 86 -5.97 14.24 5.82
C ILE A 86 -6.31 12.76 5.62
N LEU A 87 -5.88 11.89 6.56
CA LEU A 87 -6.19 10.46 6.49
C LEU A 87 -7.70 10.20 6.53
N LEU A 88 -8.43 10.93 7.38
CA LEU A 88 -9.88 10.84 7.45
C LEU A 88 -10.52 11.29 6.13
N ALA A 89 -10.08 12.41 5.56
CA ALA A 89 -10.56 12.92 4.28
C ALA A 89 -10.36 11.90 3.15
N LEU A 90 -9.18 11.27 3.08
CA LEU A 90 -8.87 10.23 2.09
C LEU A 90 -9.65 8.93 2.32
N SER A 91 -9.99 8.62 3.57
CA SER A 91 -10.73 7.41 3.93
C SER A 91 -12.24 7.52 3.71
N LEU A 92 -12.80 8.74 3.65
CA LEU A 92 -14.24 8.96 3.53
C LEU A 92 -14.85 8.37 2.23
N PRO A 93 -14.29 8.63 1.03
CA PRO A 93 -14.84 8.09 -0.22
C PRO A 93 -14.90 6.55 -0.29
N PRO A 94 -13.81 5.79 -0.02
CA PRO A 94 -13.87 4.33 -0.07
C PRO A 94 -14.80 3.75 1.00
N LEU A 95 -14.85 4.38 2.18
CA LEU A 95 -15.73 3.95 3.24
C LEU A 95 -17.22 4.11 2.85
N ALA A 96 -17.59 5.23 2.23
CA ALA A 96 -18.95 5.44 1.73
C ALA A 96 -19.34 4.40 0.66
N ALA A 97 -18.42 4.09 -0.26
CA ALA A 97 -18.64 3.08 -1.30
C ALA A 97 -18.88 1.67 -0.70
N ASP A 98 -18.11 1.30 0.33
CA ASP A 98 -18.27 0.02 1.02
C ASP A 98 -19.62 -0.08 1.75
N PHE A 99 -20.07 1.01 2.40
CA PHE A 99 -21.38 1.04 3.05
C PHE A 99 -22.53 0.88 2.03
N GLU A 100 -22.43 1.53 0.87
CA GLU A 100 -23.41 1.36 -0.19
C GLU A 100 -23.45 -0.10 -0.68
N HIS A 101 -22.29 -0.70 -0.89
CA HIS A 101 -22.19 -2.09 -1.33
C HIS A 101 -22.81 -3.05 -0.31
N PHE A 102 -22.50 -2.89 0.97
CA PHE A 102 -23.07 -3.70 2.04
C PHE A 102 -24.60 -3.55 2.14
N SER A 103 -25.12 -2.34 1.96
CA SER A 103 -26.56 -2.07 1.99
C SER A 103 -27.32 -2.70 0.81
N ARG A 104 -26.69 -2.83 -0.36
CA ARG A 104 -27.25 -3.52 -1.53
C ARG A 104 -27.35 -5.02 -1.28
N LEU A 105 -26.26 -5.63 -0.80
CA LEU A 105 -26.22 -7.06 -0.44
C LEU A 105 -27.25 -7.42 0.64
N TRP A 106 -27.45 -6.55 1.63
CA TRP A 106 -28.45 -6.77 2.68
C TRP A 106 -29.89 -6.73 2.16
N ARG A 107 -30.19 -5.86 1.18
CA ARG A 107 -31.51 -5.80 0.55
C ARG A 107 -31.80 -7.05 -0.27
N GLU A 108 -30.85 -7.49 -1.08
CA GLU A 108 -30.98 -8.70 -1.90
C GLU A 108 -31.20 -9.98 -1.08
N ARG A 109 -30.52 -10.11 0.07
CA ARG A 109 -30.71 -11.24 0.98
C ARG A 109 -32.12 -11.27 1.59
N ARG A 110 -32.74 -10.11 1.84
CA ARG A 110 -34.11 -10.03 2.39
C ARG A 110 -35.15 -10.42 1.34
N THR A 111 -35.02 -9.91 0.11
CA THR A 111 -35.93 -10.26 -0.99
C THR A 111 -35.83 -11.74 -1.35
N GLN A 112 -34.62 -12.32 -1.43
CA GLN A 112 -34.49 -13.77 -1.69
C GLN A 112 -35.08 -14.63 -0.56
N ARG A 113 -34.91 -14.23 0.70
CA ARG A 113 -35.52 -14.95 1.83
C ARG A 113 -37.05 -14.93 1.78
N GLN A 114 -37.64 -13.84 1.32
CA GLN A 114 -39.09 -13.72 1.17
C GLN A 114 -39.59 -14.55 -0.01
N ALA A 115 -38.96 -14.45 -1.18
CA ALA A 115 -39.29 -15.26 -2.36
C ALA A 115 -39.24 -16.76 -2.04
N ARG A 116 -38.16 -17.23 -1.40
CA ARG A 116 -38.01 -18.65 -1.01
C ARG A 116 -39.08 -19.12 0.00
N LYS A 117 -39.54 -18.25 0.90
CA LYS A 117 -40.63 -18.57 1.84
C LYS A 117 -41.98 -18.65 1.13
N GLN A 118 -42.20 -17.81 0.12
CA GLN A 118 -43.42 -17.80 -0.67
C GLN A 118 -43.51 -19.06 -1.54
N ASP A 119 -42.43 -19.42 -2.24
CA ASP A 119 -42.35 -20.65 -3.03
C ASP A 119 -42.60 -21.91 -2.18
N ALA A 120 -42.04 -21.96 -0.96
CA ALA A 120 -42.25 -23.07 -0.05
C ALA A 120 -43.70 -23.19 0.42
N LYS A 121 -44.36 -22.05 0.66
CA LYS A 121 -45.77 -21.99 1.07
C LYS A 121 -46.70 -22.42 -0.07
N GLU A 122 -46.42 -21.99 -1.30
CA GLU A 122 -47.18 -22.40 -2.49
C GLU A 122 -47.07 -23.91 -2.75
N ARG A 123 -45.86 -24.47 -2.62
CA ARG A 123 -45.64 -25.93 -2.73
C ARG A 123 -46.41 -26.71 -1.66
N ALA A 124 -46.42 -26.23 -0.42
CA ALA A 124 -47.17 -26.86 0.66
C ALA A 124 -48.69 -26.81 0.44
N ALA A 125 -49.21 -25.69 -0.08
CA ALA A 125 -50.63 -25.54 -0.40
C ALA A 125 -51.07 -26.47 -1.55
N GLN A 126 -50.20 -26.67 -2.55
CA GLN A 126 -50.47 -27.61 -3.65
C GLN A 126 -50.40 -29.08 -3.20
N ALA A 127 -49.54 -29.41 -2.23
CA ALA A 127 -49.39 -30.76 -1.71
C ALA A 127 -50.54 -31.20 -0.80
N GLY A 128 -51.19 -30.28 -0.06
CA GLY A 128 -52.32 -30.59 0.81
C GLY A 128 -53.70 -30.62 0.13
N SER A 129 -53.75 -30.32 -1.18
CA SER A 129 -54.96 -30.31 -2.01
C SER A 129 -55.14 -31.61 -2.81
N ARG A 130 -54.22 -32.57 -2.65
CA ARG A 130 -54.27 -33.92 -3.23
C ARG A 130 -54.45 -34.95 -2.12
#